data_AF-A0A345ZKA9-F1
#
_entry.id   AF-A0A345ZKA9-F1
#
_cell.length_a   1.000
_cell.length_b   1.000
_cell.length_c   1.000
_cell.angle_alpha   90.00
_cell.angle_beta   90.00
_cell.angle_gamma   90.00
#
_symmetry.space_group_name_H-M   'P 1'
#
loop_
_entity.id
_entity.type
_entity.pdbx_description
1 polymer ?
#
loop_
_entity_poly.entity_id
_entity_poly.type
_entity_poly.pdbx_seq_one_letter_code
_entity_poly.pdbx_strand_id
1 'polypeptide(L)'
;MNATVVGLVTPHVLRVIDLANQAEKGVNVDWYLRGAVTGTLNEFREQYNGATLTAAYIEALESAAAQAEPKRAVYIRTLQTAVGAARNPR
;
A
#
# COMPACT_ATOMS: atom_id res chain seq x y z
N MET A 1 -1.18 7.97 -15.16
CA MET A 1 -1.73 6.61 -15.00
C MET A 1 -2.96 6.44 -15.89
N ASN A 2 -3.12 5.31 -16.59
CA ASN A 2 -4.37 5.00 -17.30
C ASN A 2 -5.48 4.69 -16.28
N ALA A 3 -6.72 5.08 -16.57
CA ALA A 3 -7.87 4.89 -15.67
C ALA A 3 -8.06 3.42 -15.23
N THR A 4 -7.74 2.47 -16.12
CA THR A 4 -7.76 1.03 -15.82
C THR A 4 -6.73 0.62 -14.76
N VAL A 5 -5.52 1.21 -14.77
CA VAL A 5 -4.50 0.94 -13.75
C VAL A 5 -4.93 1.52 -12.40
N VAL A 6 -5.50 2.71 -12.40
CA VAL A 6 -6.04 3.34 -11.18
C VAL A 6 -7.14 2.45 -10.59
N GLY A 7 -8.13 2.05 -11.38
CA GLY A 7 -9.22 1.19 -10.92
C GLY A 7 -8.76 -0.16 -10.36
N LEU A 8 -7.66 -0.71 -10.86
CA LEU A 8 -7.08 -1.96 -10.36
C LEU A 8 -6.23 -1.77 -9.10
N VAL A 9 -5.58 -0.62 -8.94
CA VAL A 9 -4.66 -0.37 -7.81
C VAL A 9 -5.38 0.22 -6.60
N THR A 10 -6.37 1.11 -6.82
CA THR A 10 -7.05 1.86 -5.76
C THR A 10 -7.62 0.98 -4.63
N PRO A 11 -8.28 -0.17 -4.89
CA PRO A 11 -8.79 -1.01 -3.81
C PRO A 11 -7.70 -1.50 -2.85
N HIS A 12 -6.53 -1.84 -3.37
CA HIS A 12 -5.39 -2.30 -2.57
C HIS A 12 -4.78 -1.17 -1.75
N VAL A 13 -4.66 0.02 -2.33
CA VAL A 13 -4.17 1.22 -1.63
C VAL A 13 -5.11 1.58 -0.48
N LEU A 14 -6.43 1.59 -0.71
CA LEU A 14 -7.43 1.88 0.32
C LEU A 14 -7.38 0.88 1.47
N ARG A 15 -7.13 -0.40 1.19
CA ARG A 15 -6.94 -1.42 2.23
C ARG A 15 -5.74 -1.12 3.13
N VAL A 16 -4.61 -0.68 2.57
CA VAL A 16 -3.44 -0.29 3.36
C VAL A 16 -3.68 1.00 4.14
N ILE A 17 -4.38 1.97 3.56
CA ILE A 17 -4.80 3.20 4.25
C ILE A 17 -5.66 2.87 5.47
N ASP A 18 -6.61 1.93 5.34
CA ASP A 18 -7.42 1.51 6.47
C ASP A 18 -6.58 0.88 7.59
N LEU A 19 -5.63 0.00 7.24
CA LEU A 19 -4.68 -0.56 8.22
C LEU A 19 -3.83 0.53 8.89
N ALA A 20 -3.40 1.54 8.16
CA ALA A 20 -2.67 2.67 8.72
C ALA A 20 -3.55 3.51 9.67
N ASN A 21 -4.83 3.69 9.36
CA ASN A 21 -5.79 4.33 10.26
C ASN A 21 -6.02 3.50 11.54
N GLN A 22 -6.07 2.17 11.43
CA GLN A 22 -6.17 1.28 12.58
C GLN A 22 -4.89 1.34 13.45
N ALA A 23 -3.71 1.38 12.82
CA ALA A 23 -2.44 1.52 13.51
C ALA A 23 -2.37 2.80 14.36
N GLU A 24 -2.86 3.93 13.83
CA GLU A 24 -2.92 5.18 14.60
C GLU A 24 -3.81 5.10 15.84
N LYS A 25 -4.82 4.23 15.82
CA LYS A 25 -5.69 3.99 16.97
C LYS A 25 -5.06 3.01 17.98
N GLY A 26 -3.81 2.60 17.77
CA GLY A 26 -3.08 1.68 18.64
C GLY A 26 -3.30 0.19 18.32
N VAL A 27 -3.95 -0.14 17.19
CA VAL A 27 -4.12 -1.53 16.76
C VAL A 27 -2.81 -2.06 16.19
N ASN A 28 -2.39 -3.25 16.61
CA ASN A 28 -1.26 -3.92 15.98
C ASN A 28 -1.68 -4.48 14.61
N VAL A 29 -1.18 -3.87 13.54
CA VAL A 29 -1.52 -4.23 12.16
C VAL A 29 -0.40 -4.95 11.40
N ASP A 30 0.74 -5.25 12.02
CA ASP A 30 1.95 -5.70 11.32
C ASP A 30 1.75 -6.99 10.51
N TRP A 31 0.97 -7.93 11.04
CA TRP A 31 0.65 -9.16 10.33
C TRP A 31 -0.32 -8.91 9.17
N TYR A 32 -1.37 -8.12 9.41
CA TYR A 32 -2.37 -7.75 8.40
C TYR A 32 -1.76 -6.94 7.25
N LEU A 33 -0.84 -6.03 7.57
CA LEU A 33 -0.13 -5.20 6.60
C LEU A 33 0.71 -6.05 5.66
N ARG A 34 1.52 -6.97 6.23
CA ARG A 34 2.33 -7.90 5.43
C ARG A 34 1.45 -8.78 4.55
N GLY A 35 0.40 -9.37 5.11
CA GLY A 35 -0.54 -10.19 4.34
C GLY A 35 -1.21 -9.42 3.20
N ALA A 36 -1.64 -8.17 3.45
CA ALA A 36 -2.26 -7.32 2.44
C ALA A 36 -1.30 -6.95 1.30
N VAL A 37 -0.06 -6.59 1.63
CA VAL A 37 0.97 -6.26 0.62
C VAL A 37 1.35 -7.50 -0.19
N THR A 38 1.67 -8.62 0.47
CA THR A 38 2.03 -9.87 -0.22
C THR A 38 0.90 -10.38 -1.11
N GLY A 39 -0.34 -10.38 -0.62
CA GLY A 39 -1.51 -10.76 -1.42
C GLY A 39 -1.67 -9.90 -2.67
N THR A 40 -1.58 -8.57 -2.50
CA THR A 40 -1.66 -7.61 -3.62
C THR A 40 -0.58 -7.85 -4.67
N LEU A 41 0.67 -8.09 -4.25
CA LEU A 41 1.75 -8.34 -5.19
C LEU A 41 1.60 -9.67 -5.94
N ASN A 42 1.09 -10.70 -5.26
CA ASN A 42 0.78 -11.98 -5.92
C ASN A 42 -0.32 -11.80 -6.96
N GLU A 43 -1.40 -11.09 -6.62
CA GLU A 43 -2.49 -10.77 -7.56
C GLU A 43 -2.00 -9.97 -8.77
N PHE A 44 -1.11 -8.98 -8.57
CA PHE A 44 -0.52 -8.24 -9.68
C PHE A 44 0.39 -9.11 -10.54
N ARG A 45 1.14 -10.06 -9.95
CA ARG A 45 2.03 -10.96 -10.70
C ARG A 45 1.27 -11.83 -11.70
N GLU A 46 0.01 -12.16 -11.40
CA GLU A 46 -0.86 -12.94 -12.28
C GLU A 46 -1.41 -12.10 -13.46
N GLN A 47 -1.28 -10.78 -13.41
CA GLN A 47 -1.72 -9.87 -14.47
C GLN A 47 -0.62 -9.66 -15.52
N TYR A 48 -1.02 -9.53 -16.79
CA TYR A 48 -0.09 -9.25 -17.89
C TYR A 48 0.72 -7.95 -17.69
N ASN A 49 0.16 -6.96 -16.98
CA ASN A 49 0.78 -5.68 -16.66
C ASN A 49 1.28 -5.59 -15.20
N GLY A 50 1.60 -6.71 -14.56
CA GLY A 50 1.92 -6.77 -13.12
C GLY A 50 3.02 -5.82 -12.64
N ALA A 51 4.07 -5.62 -13.45
CA ALA A 51 5.14 -4.68 -13.11
C ALA A 51 4.63 -3.22 -13.05
N THR A 52 3.77 -2.84 -14.00
CA THR A 52 3.13 -1.51 -14.03
C THR A 52 2.17 -1.33 -12.87
N LEU A 53 1.38 -2.35 -12.52
CA LEU A 53 0.47 -2.31 -11.36
C LEU A 53 1.24 -2.17 -10.05
N THR A 54 2.35 -2.91 -9.90
CA THR A 54 3.22 -2.84 -8.72
C THR A 54 3.83 -1.45 -8.57
N ALA A 55 4.37 -0.87 -9.64
CA ALA A 55 4.93 0.48 -9.61
C ALA A 55 3.86 1.52 -9.24
N ALA A 56 2.67 1.42 -9.86
CA ALA A 56 1.56 2.32 -9.58
C ALA A 56 1.06 2.23 -8.13
N TYR A 57 1.03 1.02 -7.56
CA TYR A 57 0.68 0.80 -6.16
C TYR A 57 1.69 1.40 -5.20
N ILE A 58 2.99 1.22 -5.45
CA ILE A 58 4.05 1.85 -4.66
C ILE A 58 3.94 3.38 -4.72
N GLU A 59 3.81 3.95 -5.91
CA GLU A 59 3.68 5.40 -6.12
C GLU A 59 2.45 5.97 -5.38
N ALA A 60 1.33 5.25 -5.40
CA ALA A 60 0.12 5.65 -4.69
C ALA A 60 0.30 5.63 -3.16
N LEU A 61 0.99 4.63 -2.60
CA LEU A 61 1.29 4.57 -1.17
C LEU A 61 2.25 5.69 -0.75
N GLU A 62 3.28 5.97 -1.55
CA GLU A 62 4.21 7.08 -1.31
C GLU A 62 3.49 8.43 -1.36
N SER A 63 2.60 8.61 -2.35
CA SER A 63 1.78 9.81 -2.48
C SER A 63 0.84 9.99 -1.28
N ALA A 64 0.22 8.91 -0.81
CA ALA A 64 -0.64 8.95 0.37
C ALA A 64 0.14 9.30 1.66
N ALA A 65 1.39 8.84 1.78
CA ALA A 65 2.26 9.20 2.90
C ALA A 65 2.70 10.67 2.83
N ALA A 66 3.03 11.16 1.63
CA ALA A 66 3.47 12.55 1.41
C ALA A 66 2.34 13.57 1.63
N GLN A 67 1.08 13.19 1.36
CA GLN A 67 -0.09 14.04 1.55
C GLN A 67 -0.69 13.97 2.97
N ALA A 68 -0.20 13.06 3.82
CA ALA A 68 -0.70 12.91 5.17
C ALA A 68 -0.32 14.11 6.05
N GLU A 69 -1.18 14.45 7.01
CA GLU A 69 -0.85 15.47 8.02
C GLU A 69 0.41 15.06 8.82
N PRO A 70 1.40 15.94 9.02
CA PRO A 70 2.69 15.57 9.64
C PRO A 70 2.58 14.98 11.05
N LYS A 71 1.52 15.31 11.79
CA LYS A 71 1.24 14.77 13.13
C LYS A 71 0.88 13.28 13.13
N ARG A 72 0.52 12.72 11.97
CA ARG A 72 0.09 11.33 11.80
C ARG A 72 1.27 10.38 11.65
N ALA A 73 2.20 10.42 12.59
CA ALA A 73 3.50 9.76 12.47
C ALA A 73 3.37 8.22 12.32
N VAL A 74 2.44 7.61 13.05
CA VAL A 74 2.21 6.15 12.96
C VAL A 74 1.60 5.79 11.60
N TYR A 75 0.60 6.54 11.12
CA TYR A 75 0.03 6.35 9.79
C TYR A 75 1.09 6.41 8.68
N ILE A 76 1.89 7.48 8.68
CA ILE A 76 2.95 7.70 7.68
C ILE A 76 3.94 6.55 7.72
N ARG A 77 4.37 6.12 8.92
CA ARG A 77 5.29 4.99 9.09
C ARG A 77 4.70 3.67 8.60
N THR A 78 3.42 3.42 8.83
CA THR A 78 2.73 2.22 8.33
C THR A 78 2.71 2.21 6.80
N LEU A 79 2.39 3.33 6.15
CA LEU A 79 2.43 3.45 4.69
C LEU A 79 3.84 3.22 4.13
N GLN A 80 4.86 3.84 4.74
CA GLN A 80 6.26 3.65 4.35
C GLN A 80 6.75 2.22 4.55
N THR A 81 6.26 1.53 5.59
CA THR A 81 6.55 0.12 5.83
C THR A 81 5.95 -0.75 4.72
N ALA A 82 4.72 -0.45 4.29
CA ALA A 82 4.10 -1.12 3.14
C ALA A 82 4.88 -0.89 1.85
N VAL A 83 5.36 0.34 1.59
CA VAL A 83 6.24 0.65 0.46
C VAL A 83 7.53 -0.17 0.51
N GLY A 84 8.18 -0.24 1.67
CA GLY A 84 9.40 -1.03 1.85
C GLY A 84 9.18 -2.52 1.58
N ALA A 85 8.07 -3.08 2.06
CA ALA A 85 7.67 -4.45 1.80
C ALA A 85 7.35 -4.69 0.32
N ALA A 86 6.70 -3.71 -0.34
CA ALA A 86 6.33 -3.82 -1.75
C ALA A 86 7.55 -3.73 -2.70
N ARG A 87 8.57 -2.96 -2.33
CA ARG A 87 9.83 -2.84 -3.08
C ARG A 87 10.70 -4.09 -2.98
N ASN A 88 10.68 -4.74 -1.83
CA ASN A 88 11.47 -5.94 -1.54
C ASN A 88 10.55 -7.08 -1.08
N PRO A 89 9.71 -7.63 -1.97
CA PRO A 89 8.89 -8.79 -1.64
C PRO A 89 9.82 -9.96 -1.29
N ARG A 90 9.67 -10.46 -0.07
CA ARG A 90 10.38 -11.65 0.43
C ARG A 90 9.54 -12.90 0.19
#